data_AF-A0A1Q8BI61-F1
#
_entry.id   AF-A0A1Q8BI61-F1
#
_cell.length_a   1.000
_cell.length_b   1.000
_cell.length_c   1.000
_cell.angle_alpha   90.00
_cell.angle_beta   90.00
_cell.angle_gamma   90.00
#
_symmetry.space_group_name_H-M   'P 1'
#
loop_
_entity.id
_entity.type
_entity.pdbx_description
1 polymer ?
#
loop_
_entity_poly.entity_id
_entity_poly.type
_entity_poly.pdbx_seq_one_letter_code
_entity_poly.pdbx_strand_id
1 'polypeptide(L)'
;MVWPASPLVARAYLDQLTRTKSISAERVRTIAAALDRAGKIGSSRDRNAAAVVRDLNSLTSALEADAAKAAGQDAARMKSLATTMRGITAKLH
;
A
#
# COMPACT_ATOMS: atom_id res chain seq x y z
N MET A 1 -9.26 16.63 3.78
CA MET A 1 -8.87 15.75 4.89
C MET A 1 -7.95 14.67 4.36
N VAL A 2 -6.76 14.51 4.93
CA VAL A 2 -5.82 13.44 4.55
C VAL A 2 -6.04 12.28 5.51
N TRP A 3 -6.35 11.09 4.98
CA TRP A 3 -6.47 9.90 5.81
C TRP A 3 -5.10 9.51 6.39
N PRO A 4 -5.05 8.97 7.63
CA PRO A 4 -3.78 8.66 8.26
C PRO A 4 -3.04 7.56 7.51
N ALA A 5 -1.73 7.75 7.31
CA ALA A 5 -0.84 6.73 6.77
C ALA A 5 -0.70 5.57 7.76
N SER A 6 -1.57 4.57 7.60
CA SER A 6 -1.66 3.39 8.46
C SER A 6 -1.98 2.15 7.64
N PRO A 7 -1.54 0.95 8.05
CA PRO A 7 -1.87 -0.30 7.36
C PRO A 7 -3.39 -0.54 7.25
N LEU A 8 -4.17 -0.06 8.23
CA LEU A 8 -5.63 -0.16 8.22
C LEU A 8 -6.26 0.65 7.08
N VAL A 9 -5.84 1.91 6.92
CA VAL A 9 -6.33 2.77 5.82
C VAL A 9 -5.90 2.22 4.47
N ALA A 10 -4.66 1.73 4.35
CA ALA A 10 -4.20 1.09 3.12
C ALA A 10 -5.05 -0.14 2.76
N ARG A 11 -5.42 -0.96 3.74
CA ARG A 11 -6.34 -2.08 3.55
C ARG A 11 -7.72 -1.66 3.06
N ALA A 12 -8.25 -0.54 3.54
CA ALA A 12 -9.55 -0.04 3.09
C ALA A 12 -9.53 0.32 1.59
N TYR A 13 -8.49 1.00 1.11
CA TYR A 13 -8.32 1.26 -0.32
C TYR A 13 -8.14 -0.04 -1.13
N LEU A 14 -7.40 -1.01 -0.59
CA LEU A 14 -7.23 -2.31 -1.22
C LEU A 14 -8.56 -3.08 -1.35
N ASP A 15 -9.41 -3.05 -0.32
CA ASP A 15 -10.75 -3.65 -0.34
C ASP A 15 -11.62 -3.00 -1.42
N GLN A 16 -11.61 -1.66 -1.50
CA GLN A 16 -12.35 -0.93 -2.54
C GLN A 16 -11.92 -1.36 -3.95
N LEU A 17 -10.60 -1.42 -4.22
CA LEU A 17 -10.07 -1.87 -5.50
C LEU A 17 -10.39 -3.33 -5.82
N THR A 18 -10.47 -4.18 -4.78
CA THR A 18 -10.83 -5.59 -4.91
C THR A 18 -12.31 -5.73 -5.29
N ARG A 19 -13.21 -4.96 -4.66
CA ARG A 19 -14.65 -4.95 -4.98
C ARG A 19 -14.93 -4.52 -6.41
N THR A 20 -14.17 -3.55 -6.92
CA THR A 20 -14.29 -3.08 -8.31
C THR A 20 -13.52 -3.93 -9.32
N LYS A 21 -12.81 -4.97 -8.87
CA LYS A 21 -11.96 -5.85 -9.70
C LYS A 21 -10.89 -5.09 -10.49
N SER A 22 -10.45 -3.95 -9.98
CA SER A 22 -9.52 -3.05 -10.66
C SER A 22 -8.05 -3.44 -10.45
N ILE A 23 -7.80 -4.48 -9.65
CA ILE A 23 -6.47 -4.98 -9.29
C ILE A 23 -6.50 -6.51 -9.33
N SER A 24 -5.40 -7.14 -9.73
CA SER A 24 -5.33 -8.60 -9.79
C SER A 24 -5.35 -9.22 -8.38
N ALA A 25 -5.95 -10.40 -8.24
CA ALA A 25 -6.02 -11.10 -6.96
C ALA A 25 -4.62 -11.42 -6.39
N GLU A 26 -3.64 -11.68 -7.25
CA GLU A 26 -2.25 -11.87 -6.86
C GLU A 26 -1.68 -10.59 -6.22
N ARG A 27 -1.86 -9.43 -6.86
CA ARG A 27 -1.42 -8.14 -6.32
C ARG A 27 -2.09 -7.83 -4.99
N VAL A 28 -3.39 -8.12 -4.86
CA VAL A 28 -4.12 -7.96 -3.59
C VAL A 28 -3.47 -8.75 -2.47
N ARG A 29 -3.19 -10.04 -2.70
CA ARG A 29 -2.54 -10.90 -1.69
C ARG A 29 -1.16 -10.38 -1.30
N THR A 30 -0.36 -9.98 -2.29
CA THR A 30 0.99 -9.47 -2.05
C THR A 30 0.99 -8.16 -1.26
N ILE A 31 0.11 -7.21 -1.61
CA ILE A 31 -0.04 -5.94 -0.86
C ILE A 31 -0.57 -6.22 0.55
N ALA A 32 -1.60 -7.06 0.70
CA ALA A 32 -2.17 -7.38 2.00
C ALA A 32 -1.11 -7.99 2.95
N ALA A 33 -0.30 -8.92 2.45
CA ALA A 33 0.79 -9.53 3.23
C ALA A 33 1.87 -8.51 3.63
N ALA A 34 2.22 -7.58 2.74
CA ALA A 34 3.18 -6.52 3.05
C ALA A 34 2.63 -5.55 4.13
N LEU A 35 1.35 -5.17 4.03
CA LEU A 35 0.67 -4.34 5.03
C LEU A 35 0.56 -5.04 6.40
N ASP A 36 0.33 -6.36 6.42
CA ASP A 36 0.35 -7.15 7.65
C ASP A 36 1.72 -7.13 8.33
N ARG A 37 2.79 -7.29 7.55
CA ARG A 37 4.16 -7.20 8.10
C ARG A 37 4.43 -5.79 8.62
N ALA A 38 4.02 -4.76 7.89
CA ALA A 38 4.16 -3.38 8.33
C ALA A 38 3.41 -3.07 9.63
N GLY A 39 2.20 -3.63 9.82
CA GLY A 39 1.45 -3.50 11.07
C GLY A 39 2.08 -4.19 12.28
N LYS A 40 3.01 -5.12 12.06
CA LYS A 40 3.77 -5.79 13.12
C LYS A 40 5.05 -5.06 13.51
N ILE A 41 5.48 -4.07 12.72
CA ILE A 41 6.67 -3.27 13.03
C ILE A 41 6.29 -2.21 14.06
N GLY A 42 6.72 -2.41 15.31
CA GLY A 42 6.46 -1.46 16.41
C GLY A 42 7.41 -0.26 16.44
N SER A 43 8.54 -0.32 15.71
CA SER A 43 9.57 0.73 15.69
C SER A 43 10.45 0.60 14.45
N SER A 44 11.02 1.70 13.96
CA SER A 44 12.02 1.70 12.88
C SER A 44 13.31 0.93 13.24
N ARG A 45 13.54 0.65 14.52
CA ARG A 45 14.66 -0.20 14.99
C ARG A 45 14.40 -1.70 14.87
N ASP A 46 13.20 -2.12 14.47
CA ASP A 46 12.93 -3.53 14.20
C ASP A 46 13.83 -4.03 13.05
N ARG A 47 14.48 -5.17 13.24
CA ARG A 47 15.37 -5.78 12.24
C ARG A 47 14.70 -5.99 10.87
N ASN A 48 13.37 -6.11 10.85
CA ASN A 48 12.59 -6.32 9.64
C ASN A 48 12.09 -5.01 9.01
N ALA A 49 12.22 -3.85 9.69
CA ALA A 49 11.70 -2.57 9.22
C ALA A 49 12.25 -2.23 7.83
N ALA A 50 13.56 -2.35 7.64
CA ALA A 50 14.21 -2.07 6.35
C ALA A 50 13.73 -3.01 5.22
N ALA A 51 13.47 -4.28 5.52
CA ALA A 51 12.94 -5.22 4.54
C ALA A 51 11.49 -4.85 4.16
N VAL A 52 10.64 -4.55 5.14
CA VAL A 52 9.27 -4.10 4.93
C VAL A 52 9.21 -2.80 4.14
N VAL A 53 10.10 -1.84 4.42
CA VAL A 53 10.19 -0.57 3.68
C VAL A 53 10.51 -0.83 2.21
N ARG A 54 11.48 -1.71 1.91
CA ARG A 54 11.81 -2.08 0.53
C ARG A 54 10.64 -2.74 -0.19
N ASP A 55 9.98 -3.69 0.44
CA ASP A 55 8.81 -4.38 -0.13
C ASP A 55 7.68 -3.38 -0.44
N LEU A 56 7.34 -2.51 0.51
CA LEU A 56 6.29 -1.51 0.34
C LEU A 56 6.64 -0.47 -0.72
N ASN A 57 7.89 -0.02 -0.81
CA ASN A 57 8.33 0.90 -1.85
C ASN A 57 8.22 0.26 -3.24
N SER A 58 8.66 -1.00 -3.40
CA SER A 58 8.54 -1.74 -4.67
C SER A 58 7.07 -1.87 -5.10
N LEU A 59 6.20 -2.25 -4.17
CA LEU A 59 4.76 -2.36 -4.43
C LEU A 59 4.11 -1.01 -4.72
N THR A 60 4.57 0.06 -4.08
CA THR A 60 4.10 1.43 -4.37
C THR A 60 4.41 1.79 -5.82
N SER A 61 5.65 1.60 -6.28
CA SER A 61 6.03 1.92 -7.66
C SER A 61 5.26 1.09 -8.68
N ALA A 62 5.04 -0.20 -8.42
CA ALA A 62 4.20 -1.04 -9.26
C ALA A 62 2.75 -0.52 -9.33
N LEU A 63 2.20 -0.09 -8.19
CA LEU A 63 0.84 0.43 -8.10
C LEU A 63 0.69 1.79 -8.81
N GLU A 64 1.71 2.65 -8.77
CA GLU A 64 1.72 3.91 -9.53
C GLU A 64 1.74 3.67 -11.04
N ALA A 65 2.49 2.67 -11.50
CA ALA A 65 2.50 2.26 -12.90
C ALA A 65 1.14 1.68 -13.34
N ASP A 66 0.49 0.89 -12.48
CA ASP A 66 -0.87 0.38 -12.72
C ASP A 66 -1.90 1.53 -12.73
N ALA A 67 -1.77 2.51 -11.82
CA ALA A 67 -2.62 3.68 -11.74
C ALA A 67 -2.51 4.59 -12.97
N ALA A 68 -1.34 4.66 -13.60
CA ALA A 68 -1.13 5.42 -14.84
C ALA A 68 -1.87 4.82 -16.04
N LYS A 69 -2.17 3.51 -15.98
CA LYS A 69 -2.92 2.77 -17.01
C LYS A 69 -4.42 2.69 -16.70
N ALA A 70 -4.80 2.90 -15.45
CA ALA A 70 -6.19 2.94 -15.02
C ALA A 70 -6.85 4.29 -15.32
N ALA A 71 -8.19 4.32 -15.34
CA ALA A 71 -8.97 5.54 -15.53
C ALA A 71 -9.94 5.77 -14.36
N GLY A 72 -10.38 7.02 -14.21
CA GLY A 72 -11.45 7.40 -13.28
C GLY A 72 -11.12 7.12 -11.81
N GLN A 73 -12.12 6.63 -11.07
CA GLN A 73 -12.06 6.42 -9.63
C GLN A 73 -11.03 5.37 -9.22
N ASP A 74 -10.74 4.39 -10.07
CA ASP A 74 -9.80 3.32 -9.74
C ASP A 74 -8.36 3.82 -9.76
N ALA A 75 -8.01 4.66 -10.75
CA ALA A 75 -6.72 5.36 -10.76
C ALA A 75 -6.54 6.23 -9.51
N ALA A 76 -7.60 6.93 -9.08
CA ALA A 76 -7.57 7.74 -7.87
C ALA A 76 -7.38 6.91 -6.58
N ARG A 77 -8.04 5.76 -6.48
CA ARG A 77 -7.89 4.81 -5.35
C ARG A 77 -6.51 4.18 -5.32
N MET A 78 -5.97 3.76 -6.48
CA MET A 78 -4.60 3.23 -6.57
C MET A 78 -3.56 4.27 -6.13
N LYS A 79 -3.71 5.53 -6.58
CA LYS A 79 -2.85 6.63 -6.11
C LYS A 79 -2.98 6.85 -4.60
N SER A 80 -4.20 6.82 -4.07
CA SER A 80 -4.45 7.00 -2.63
C SER A 80 -3.82 5.87 -1.79
N LEU A 81 -3.91 4.63 -2.26
CA LEU A 81 -3.21 3.49 -1.67
C LEU A 81 -1.69 3.68 -1.72
N ALA A 82 -1.14 4.06 -2.88
CA ALA A 82 0.30 4.33 -3.04
C ALA A 82 0.81 5.45 -2.11
N THR A 83 0.05 6.54 -1.97
CA THR A 83 0.37 7.63 -1.03
C THR A 83 0.32 7.15 0.41
N THR A 84 -0.67 6.33 0.77
CA THR A 84 -0.79 5.77 2.13
C THR A 84 0.40 4.86 2.43
N MET A 85 0.79 4.00 1.49
CA MET A 85 1.95 3.11 1.62
C MET A 85 3.27 3.89 1.79
N ARG A 86 3.47 4.98 1.03
CA ARG A 86 4.62 5.89 1.22
C ARG A 86 4.64 6.54 2.60
N GLY A 87 3.48 6.94 3.11
CA GLY A 87 3.40 7.49 4.46
C GLY A 87 3.71 6.44 5.55
N ILE A 88 3.42 5.16 5.29
CA ILE A 88 3.82 4.07 6.20
C ILE A 88 5.33 3.89 6.14
N THR A 89 5.94 3.83 4.96
CA THR A 89 7.39 3.65 4.83
C THR A 89 8.17 4.82 5.44
N ALA A 90 7.69 6.06 5.28
CA ALA A 90 8.30 7.24 5.89
C ALA A 90 8.33 7.20 7.43
N LYS A 91 7.42 6.47 8.08
CA LYS A 91 7.42 6.28 9.55
C LYS A 91 8.33 5.16 10.02
N LEU A 92 8.71 4.27 9.11
CA LEU A 92 9.55 3.10 9.38
C LEU A 92 11.02 3.32 9.01
N HIS A 93 11.32 4.43 8.33
CA HIS A 93 12.66 4.86 7.94
C HIS A 93 13.35 5.66 9.06
#